data_AF-X1AK87-F1
#
_entry.id   AF-X1AK87-F1
#
_cell.length_a   1.000
_cell.length_b   1.000
_cell.length_c   1.000
_cell.angle_alpha   90.00
_cell.angle_beta   90.00
_cell.angle_gamma   90.00
#
_symmetry.space_group_name_H-M   'P 1'
#
loop_
_entity.id
_entity.type
_entity.pdbx_description
1 polymer ?
#
loop_
_entity_poly.entity_id
_entity_poly.type
_entity_poly.pdbx_seq_one_letter_code
_entity_poly.pdbx_strand_id
1 'polypeptide(L)' 'LRFTKQIAPFGSVELVSHEERLGRVELRSEIPSAREQSGYLISTRILTRGEWTEFTKGELIVFRDGAIVYSSSRI' A
#
# COMPACT_ATOMS: atom_id res chain seq x y z
N LEU A 1 10.40 -0.21 -7.20
CA LEU A 1 9.02 -0.58 -6.83
C LEU A 1 8.95 -0.57 -5.31
N ARG A 2 7.82 -0.22 -4.71
CA ARG A 2 7.67 -0.11 -3.25
C ARG A 2 6.23 -0.39 -2.83
N PHE A 3 6.05 -0.85 -1.60
CA PHE A 3 4.73 -1.18 -1.07
C PHE A 3 4.57 -0.79 0.40
N THR A 4 3.32 -0.63 0.84
CA THR A 4 2.98 -0.40 2.25
C THR A 4 1.66 -1.08 2.59
N LYS A 5 1.56 -1.63 3.81
CA LYS A 5 0.34 -2.31 4.27
C LYS A 5 -0.75 -1.30 4.58
N GLN A 6 -1.98 -1.60 4.19
CA GLN A 6 -3.16 -0.83 4.49
C GLN A 6 -4.14 -1.70 5.26
N ILE A 7 -4.72 -1.15 6.32
CA ILE A 7 -5.71 -1.84 7.16
C ILE A 7 -6.90 -0.91 7.28
N ALA A 8 -8.09 -1.48 7.19
CA ALA A 8 -9.32 -0.75 7.36
C ALA A 8 -9.46 -0.18 8.79
N PRO A 9 -10.20 0.93 8.96
CA PRO A 9 -10.84 1.72 7.91
C PRO A 9 -9.79 2.45 7.06
N PHE A 10 -9.87 2.28 5.73
CA PHE A 10 -8.91 2.91 4.84
C PHE A 10 -9.11 4.43 4.92
N GLY A 11 -8.13 5.10 5.52
CA GLY A 11 -8.13 6.55 5.65
C GLY A 11 -8.06 7.23 4.28
N SER A 12 -8.07 8.56 4.30
CA SER A 12 -7.71 9.32 3.10
C SER A 12 -6.21 9.23 2.85
N VAL A 13 -5.83 8.83 1.64
CA VAL A 13 -4.45 8.80 1.17
C VAL A 13 -4.15 10.15 0.54
N GLU A 14 -3.32 10.96 1.20
CA GLU A 14 -2.77 12.21 0.62
C GLU A 14 -1.66 11.81 -0.34
N LEU A 15 -1.87 12.05 -1.64
CA LEU A 15 -0.89 11.81 -2.71
C LEU A 15 0.11 12.96 -2.75
N VAL A 16 1.36 12.68 -2.38
CA VAL A 16 2.46 13.64 -2.39
C VAL A 16 3.52 13.25 -3.41
N SER A 17 3.85 14.16 -4.33
CA SER A 17 5.07 14.13 -5.14
C SER A 17 6.15 15.00 -4.47
N HIS A 18 7.42 14.81 -4.83
CA HIS A 18 8.55 15.60 -4.33
C HIS A 18 8.42 17.10 -4.61
N GLU A 19 7.55 17.49 -5.54
CA GLU A 19 7.41 18.87 -6.04
C GLU A 19 5.95 19.37 -6.00
N GLU A 20 4.94 18.53 -5.71
CA GLU A 20 3.53 18.95 -5.75
C GLU A 20 2.60 18.04 -4.93
N ARG A 21 1.56 18.64 -4.33
CA ARG A 21 0.42 17.90 -3.76
C ARG A 21 -0.48 17.46 -4.92
N LEU A 22 -0.49 16.17 -5.23
CA LEU A 22 -1.23 15.61 -6.36
C LEU A 22 -2.75 15.45 -6.05
N GLY A 23 -3.14 15.51 -4.78
CA GLY A 23 -4.53 15.44 -4.34
C GLY A 23 -4.74 14.44 -3.21
N ARG A 24 -6.00 14.15 -2.90
CA ARG A 24 -6.39 13.21 -1.85
C ARG A 24 -7.31 12.15 -2.45
N VAL A 25 -7.00 10.88 -2.23
CA VAL A 25 -7.86 9.76 -2.60
C VAL A 25 -8.53 9.24 -1.35
N GLU A 26 -9.87 9.25 -1.35
CA GLU A 26 -10.63 8.60 -0.29
C GLU A 26 -10.79 7.12 -0.63
N LEU A 27 -10.15 6.26 0.16
CA LEU A 27 -10.25 4.81 0.02
C LEU A 27 -11.41 4.23 0.85
N ARG A 28 -12.31 5.09 1.36
CA ARG A 28 -13.43 4.68 2.18
C ARG A 28 -14.35 3.78 1.37
N SER A 29 -14.43 2.52 1.79
CA SER A 29 -15.48 1.62 1.31
C SER A 29 -16.78 2.01 2.02
N GLU A 30 -17.86 2.23 1.26
CA GLU A 30 -19.22 2.37 1.81
C GLU A 30 -19.74 1.04 2.41
N ILE A 31 -18.94 -0.03 2.38
CA ILE A 31 -19.36 -1.37 2.78
C ILE A 31 -19.10 -1.58 4.29
N PRO A 32 -20.16 -1.75 5.12
CA PRO A 32 -20.02 -1.89 6.58
C PRO A 32 -19.23 -3.12 7.04
N SER A 33 -19.09 -4.16 6.19
CA SER A 33 -18.28 -5.36 6.46
C SER A 33 -16.77 -5.13 6.33
N ALA A 34 -16.34 -3.94 5.90
CA ALA A 34 -14.94 -3.63 5.65
C ALA A 34 -14.09 -3.42 6.92
N ARG A 35 -14.63 -3.59 8.14
CA ARG A 35 -13.90 -3.32 9.40
C ARG A 35 -12.59 -4.10 9.57
N GLU A 36 -12.38 -5.18 8.81
CA GLU A 36 -11.18 -6.03 8.88
C GLU A 36 -10.50 -6.23 7.52
N GLN A 37 -10.81 -5.42 6.51
CA GLN A 37 -10.11 -5.53 5.23
C GLN A 37 -8.68 -5.03 5.36
N SER A 38 -7.72 -5.82 4.88
CA SER A 38 -6.32 -5.40 4.79
C SER A 38 -5.78 -5.72 3.40
N GLY A 39 -4.76 -4.99 3.00
CA GLY A 39 -4.14 -5.12 1.69
C GLY A 39 -2.87 -4.31 1.59
N TYR A 40 -2.40 -4.11 0.37
CA TYR A 40 -1.15 -3.39 0.11
C TYR A 40 -1.35 -2.37 -0.99
N LEU A 41 -0.80 -1.17 -0.76
CA LEU A 41 -0.60 -0.20 -1.82
C LEU A 41 0.76 -0.47 -2.45
N ILE A 42 0.81 -0.70 -3.76
CA ILE A 42 2.05 -0.97 -4.50
C ILE A 42 2.22 0.13 -5.54
N SER A 43 3.40 0.76 -5.56
CA SER A 43 3.67 1.88 -6.46
C SER A 43 5.15 1.98 -6.82
N THR A 44 5.45 2.65 -7.93
CA THR A 44 6.81 3.03 -8.31
C THR A 44 7.27 4.30 -7.60
N ARG A 45 6.35 5.06 -6.99
CA ARG A 45 6.60 6.31 -6.26
C ARG A 45 6.04 6.22 -4.84
N ILE A 46 6.62 6.96 -3.89
CA ILE A 46 6.05 7.08 -2.53
C ILE A 46 4.85 8.01 -2.67
N LEU A 47 3.67 7.51 -2.34
CA LEU A 47 2.43 8.26 -2.52
C LEU A 47 1.93 8.86 -1.22
N THR A 48 2.28 8.31 -0.06
CA THR A 48 1.77 8.75 1.24
C THR A 48 2.90 9.02 2.22
N ARG A 49 2.58 9.83 3.23
CA ARG A 49 3.38 9.95 4.44
C ARG A 49 3.24 8.66 5.25
N GLY A 50 4.31 7.89 5.38
CA GLY A 50 4.32 6.59 6.05
C GLY A 50 5.53 5.78 5.64
N GLU A 51 5.72 4.62 6.28
CA GLU A 51 6.80 3.73 5.90
C GLU A 51 6.43 2.92 4.66
N TRP A 52 7.32 2.96 3.67
CA TRP A 52 7.24 2.17 2.45
C TRP A 52 8.40 1.19 2.41
N THR A 53 8.10 -0.06 2.11
CA THR A 53 9.12 -1.08 1.88
C THR A 53 9.49 -1.08 0.41
N GLU A 54 10.78 -0.88 0.11
CA GLU A 54 11.29 -0.93 -1.26
C GLU A 54 11.57 -2.37 -1.69
N PHE A 55 11.22 -2.69 -2.93
CA PHE A 55 11.67 -3.92 -3.58
C PHE A 55 13.14 -3.81 -3.94
N THR A 56 13.89 -4.86 -3.66
CA THR A 56 15.26 -5.04 -4.11
C THR A 56 15.31 -5.58 -5.55
N LYS A 57 16.44 -5.39 -6.22
CA LYS A 57 16.59 -5.82 -7.62
C LYS A 57 16.49 -7.34 -7.72
N GLY A 58 15.57 -7.85 -8.53
CA GLY A 58 15.33 -9.28 -8.71
C GLY A 58 14.40 -9.89 -7.65
N GLU A 59 13.87 -9.11 -6.72
CA GLU A 59 12.95 -9.59 -5.69
C GLU A 59 11.58 -9.92 -6.25
N LEU A 60 11.10 -11.12 -5.91
CA LEU A 60 9.72 -11.55 -6.12
C LEU A 60 8.98 -11.60 -4.77
N ILE A 61 7.87 -10.88 -4.70
CA ILE A 61 6.89 -10.93 -3.59
C ILE A 61 5.53 -11.27 -4.19
N VAL A 62 4.84 -12.26 -3.63
CA VAL A 62 3.51 -12.68 -4.07
C VAL A 62 2.47 -12.23 -3.04
N PHE A 63 1.45 -11.54 -3.54
CA PHE A 63 0.31 -11.08 -2.75
C PHE A 63 -0.93 -11.93 -3.09
N ARG A 64 -1.66 -12.37 -2.08
CA ARG A 64 -2.92 -13.10 -2.22
C ARG A 64 -3.85 -12.72 -1.06
N ASP A 65 -5.10 -12.39 -1.38
CA ASP A 65 -6.14 -12.05 -0.40
C ASP A 65 -5.72 -10.99 0.63
N GLY A 66 -4.98 -9.97 0.18
CA GLY A 66 -4.52 -8.89 1.05
C GLY A 66 -3.33 -9.24 1.96
N ALA A 67 -2.75 -10.43 1.81
CA ALA A 67 -1.56 -10.89 2.53
C ALA A 67 -0.38 -11.12 1.59
N ILE A 68 0.84 -11.04 2.12
CA ILE A 68 2.04 -11.55 1.44
C ILE A 68 2.10 -13.05 1.74
N VAL A 69 2.08 -13.88 0.70
CA VAL A 69 2.12 -15.35 0.83
C VAL A 69 3.46 -15.94 0.45
N TYR A 70 4.33 -15.15 -0.17
CA TYR A 70 5.71 -15.54 -0.49
C TYR A 70 6.59 -14.31 -0.65
N SER A 71 7.82 -14.40 -0.16
CA SER A 71 8.91 -13.47 -0.47
C SER A 71 10.18 -14.27 -0.72
N SER A 72 10.81 -14.01 -1.87
CA SER A 72 12.08 -14.65 -2.25
C SER A 72 13.28 -14.20 -1.44
N SER A 73 13.20 -13.04 -0.77
CA SER A 73 14.36 -12.37 -0.15
C SER A 73 14.13 -11.94 1.30
N ARG A 74 12.94 -12.16 1.85
CA ARG A 74 12.57 -11.76 3.21
C ARG A 74 12.00 -12.96 3.94
N ILE A 75 12.75 -13.46 4.92
CA ILE A 75 12.34 -14.53 5.85
C ILE A 75 11.64 -13.90 7.04
#